data_AF-A0A4S0S1Y7-F1
#
_entry.id   AF-A0A4S0S1Y7-F1
#
_cell.length_a   1.000
_cell.length_b   1.000
_cell.length_c   1.000
_cell.angle_alpha   90.00
_cell.angle_beta   90.00
_cell.angle_gamma   90.00
#
_symmetry.space_group_name_H-M   'P 1'
#
loop_
_entity.id
_entity.type
_entity.pdbx_description
1 polymer ?
#
loop_
_entity_poly.entity_id
_entity_poly.type
_entity_poly.pdbx_seq_one_letter_code
_entity_poly.pdbx_strand_id
1 'polypeptide(L)'
;MTSGPFPFGRQMAAVDQLLAGEPDWEGLSQAFYPAKTADNFDPGADIKQVLYHLYNTVDGRRIIEWLADLTVRAPYPHVGQSKDSVMIAAAKHEARVGVGLVLFRAIADGEELYKQSKGATT
;
A
#
# COMPACT_ATOMS: atom_id res chain seq x y z
N MET A 1 8.48 -34.65 1.73
CA MET A 1 7.81 -34.34 0.44
C MET A 1 6.45 -33.71 0.75
N THR A 2 6.32 -32.39 0.64
CA THR A 2 5.05 -31.72 0.30
C THR A 2 5.40 -30.35 -0.30
N SER A 3 5.70 -30.33 -1.60
CA SER A 3 5.90 -29.10 -2.39
C SER A 3 4.53 -28.63 -2.88
N GLY A 4 3.86 -27.81 -2.08
CA GLY A 4 2.74 -26.99 -2.56
C GLY A 4 3.27 -25.71 -3.22
N PRO A 5 2.47 -25.04 -4.07
CA PRO A 5 2.86 -23.76 -4.66
C PRO A 5 3.05 -22.75 -3.53
N PHE A 6 4.22 -22.12 -3.43
CA PHE A 6 4.42 -21.01 -2.51
C PHE A 6 3.55 -19.84 -2.99
N PRO A 7 2.56 -19.38 -2.20
CA PRO A 7 1.93 -18.10 -2.49
C PRO A 7 3.00 -17.03 -2.27
N PHE A 8 3.43 -16.38 -3.35
CA PHE A 8 4.27 -15.19 -3.27
C PHE A 8 3.46 -14.10 -2.55
N GLY A 9 3.58 -14.02 -1.23
CA GLY A 9 2.85 -13.06 -0.42
C GLY A 9 3.64 -12.72 0.84
N ARG A 10 4.04 -11.44 0.96
CA ARG A 10 4.67 -10.83 2.15
C ARG A 10 6.12 -11.24 2.46
N GLN A 11 7.02 -11.16 1.48
CA GLN A 11 8.45 -11.44 1.67
C GLN A 11 9.32 -10.22 2.04
N MET A 12 8.74 -9.18 2.64
CA MET A 12 9.48 -8.10 3.28
C MET A 12 8.91 -7.95 4.68
N ALA A 13 9.77 -8.03 5.71
CA ALA A 13 9.49 -8.02 7.16
C ALA A 13 8.04 -8.36 7.56
N ALA A 14 7.83 -9.54 8.17
CA ALA A 14 6.49 -9.96 8.59
C ALA A 14 5.82 -8.83 9.41
N VAL A 15 4.52 -8.56 9.17
CA VAL A 15 3.81 -7.43 9.83
C VAL A 15 3.98 -7.47 11.35
N ASP A 16 3.98 -8.66 11.94
CA ASP A 16 4.20 -8.85 13.38
C ASP A 16 5.59 -8.37 13.85
N GLN A 17 6.62 -8.49 13.00
CA GLN A 17 7.95 -7.96 13.27
C GLN A 17 7.97 -6.44 13.22
N LEU A 18 7.27 -5.82 12.27
CA LEU A 18 7.13 -4.36 12.20
C LEU A 18 6.35 -3.78 13.37
N LEU A 19 5.42 -4.56 13.94
CA LEU A 19 4.70 -4.20 15.16
C LEU A 19 5.57 -4.34 16.41
N ALA A 20 6.53 -5.26 16.41
CA ALA A 20 7.45 -5.48 17.53
C ALA A 20 8.52 -4.38 17.65
N GLY A 21 8.84 -3.67 16.56
CA GLY A 21 9.78 -2.57 16.56
C GLY A 21 10.29 -2.21 15.17
N GLU A 22 11.17 -1.21 15.09
CA GLU A 22 11.83 -0.84 13.85
C GLU A 22 12.67 -2.02 13.31
N PRO A 23 12.69 -2.26 11.98
CA PRO A 23 13.54 -3.28 11.40
C PRO A 23 15.02 -3.01 11.72
N ASP A 24 15.77 -4.07 11.96
CA ASP A 24 17.22 -3.97 11.99
C ASP A 24 17.80 -3.68 10.59
N TRP A 25 19.10 -3.39 10.54
CA TRP A 25 19.76 -3.08 9.28
C TRP A 25 19.66 -4.22 8.25
N GLU A 26 19.62 -5.48 8.71
CA GLU A 26 19.44 -6.64 7.85
C GLU A 26 18.04 -6.63 7.19
N GLY A 27 16.98 -6.36 7.95
CA GLY A 27 15.62 -6.22 7.42
C GLY A 27 15.47 -5.05 6.44
N LEU A 28 16.17 -3.93 6.68
CA LEU A 28 16.20 -2.80 5.74
C LEU A 28 16.96 -3.12 4.46
N SER A 29 18.05 -3.90 4.54
CA SER A 29 18.89 -4.25 3.39
C SER A 29 18.11 -5.00 2.30
N GLN A 30 17.12 -5.81 2.72
CA GLN A 30 16.28 -6.57 1.80
C GLN A 30 15.41 -5.67 0.90
N ALA A 31 15.02 -4.49 1.39
CA ALA A 31 14.21 -3.54 0.64
C ALA A 31 14.96 -2.89 -0.55
N PHE A 32 16.28 -3.05 -0.61
CA PHE A 32 17.09 -2.54 -1.71
C PHE A 32 17.25 -3.56 -2.85
N TYR A 33 16.78 -4.81 -2.70
CA TYR A 33 16.80 -5.76 -3.80
C TYR A 33 15.67 -5.46 -4.80
N PRO A 34 15.98 -5.33 -6.10
CA PRO A 34 14.97 -5.07 -7.09
C PRO A 34 14.01 -6.25 -7.21
N ALA A 35 12.71 -5.95 -7.28
CA ALA A 35 11.71 -6.96 -7.59
C ALA A 35 11.98 -7.56 -8.99
N LYS A 36 11.80 -8.88 -9.10
CA LYS A 36 12.01 -9.60 -10.38
C LYS A 36 10.99 -9.20 -11.45
N THR A 37 9.82 -8.74 -11.03
CA THR A 37 8.71 -8.32 -11.87
C THR A 37 8.09 -7.06 -11.28
N ALA A 38 7.63 -6.17 -12.15
CA ALA A 38 6.80 -5.05 -11.71
C ALA A 38 5.49 -5.61 -11.11
N ASP A 39 5.13 -5.10 -9.93
CA ASP A 39 3.87 -5.40 -9.26
C ASP A 39 2.98 -4.16 -9.29
N ASN A 40 1.70 -4.34 -9.56
CA ASN A 40 0.72 -3.27 -9.49
C ASN A 40 0.17 -3.09 -8.07
N PHE A 41 0.64 -3.90 -7.11
CA PHE A 41 0.24 -3.91 -5.70
C PHE A 41 -1.27 -4.14 -5.51
N ASP A 42 -1.88 -4.97 -6.36
CA ASP A 42 -3.27 -5.38 -6.19
C ASP A 42 -3.41 -6.29 -4.95
N PRO A 43 -4.21 -5.90 -3.93
CA PRO A 43 -4.33 -6.69 -2.71
C PRO A 43 -5.30 -7.89 -2.85
N GLY A 44 -5.96 -8.06 -4.00
CA GLY A 44 -6.97 -9.10 -4.21
C GLY A 44 -8.40 -8.62 -3.94
N ALA A 45 -9.39 -9.35 -4.48
CA ALA A 45 -10.81 -8.98 -4.45
C ALA A 45 -11.40 -8.97 -3.03
N ASP A 46 -10.98 -9.90 -2.18
CA ASP A 46 -11.38 -10.01 -0.77
C ASP A 46 -10.94 -8.79 0.03
N ILE A 47 -9.66 -8.41 -0.09
CA ILE A 47 -9.12 -7.23 0.61
C ILE A 47 -9.73 -5.94 0.08
N LYS A 48 -9.97 -5.83 -1.24
CA LYS A 48 -10.69 -4.68 -1.83
C LYS A 48 -12.07 -4.49 -1.20
N GLN A 49 -12.85 -5.55 -1.06
CA GLN A 49 -14.17 -5.49 -0.41
C GLN A 49 -14.05 -5.14 1.09
N VAL A 50 -13.07 -5.69 1.80
CA VAL A 50 -12.79 -5.33 3.20
C VAL A 50 -12.48 -3.83 3.34
N LEU A 51 -11.61 -3.30 2.48
CA LEU A 51 -11.24 -1.87 2.47
C LEU A 51 -12.45 -0.98 2.17
N TYR A 52 -13.29 -1.37 1.21
CA TYR A 52 -14.54 -0.67 0.93
C TYR A 52 -15.47 -0.64 2.15
N HIS A 53 -15.72 -1.78 2.79
CA HIS A 53 -16.58 -1.83 3.98
C HIS A 53 -16.00 -1.03 5.14
N LEU A 54 -14.68 -1.14 5.37
CA LEU A 54 -13.98 -0.36 6.38
C LEU A 54 -14.17 1.14 6.15
N TYR A 55 -13.93 1.62 4.92
CA TYR A 55 -14.09 3.03 4.56
C TYR A 55 -15.51 3.58 4.83
N ASN A 56 -16.53 2.73 4.75
CA ASN A 56 -17.92 3.11 5.02
C ASN A 56 -18.29 3.11 6.53
N THR A 57 -17.33 2.82 7.42
CA THR A 57 -17.49 3.03 8.86
C THR A 57 -16.92 4.39 9.29
N VAL A 58 -17.38 4.93 10.43
CA VAL A 58 -16.86 6.21 10.95
C VAL A 58 -15.37 6.12 11.26
N ASP A 59 -14.94 5.06 11.96
CA ASP A 59 -13.55 4.91 12.35
C ASP A 59 -12.65 4.53 11.17
N GLY A 60 -13.14 3.67 10.28
CA GLY A 60 -12.40 3.34 9.06
C GLY A 60 -12.19 4.55 8.16
N ARG A 61 -13.18 5.43 8.02
CA ARG A 61 -13.00 6.70 7.29
C ARG A 61 -11.90 7.57 7.90
N ARG A 62 -11.85 7.69 9.24
CA ARG A 62 -10.80 8.45 9.94
C ARG A 62 -9.41 7.86 9.71
N ILE A 63 -9.29 6.52 9.71
CA ILE A 63 -8.04 5.83 9.39
C ILE A 63 -7.61 6.14 7.95
N ILE A 64 -8.53 6.05 6.99
CA ILE A 64 -8.22 6.35 5.58
C ILE A 64 -7.87 7.84 5.39
N GLU A 65 -8.53 8.76 6.08
CA GLU A 65 -8.19 10.18 6.03
C GLU A 65 -6.79 10.45 6.59
N TRP A 66 -6.44 9.84 7.73
CA TRP A 66 -5.09 9.91 8.27
C TRP A 66 -4.03 9.32 7.31
N LEU A 67 -4.31 8.19 6.66
CA LEU A 67 -3.43 7.62 5.64
C LEU A 67 -3.30 8.54 4.42
N ALA A 68 -4.36 9.25 4.04
CA ALA A 68 -4.32 10.26 2.97
C ALA A 68 -3.37 11.41 3.33
N ASP A 69 -3.45 11.88 4.57
CA ASP A 69 -2.60 12.96 5.10
C ASP A 69 -1.12 12.57 5.13
N LEU A 70 -0.82 11.30 5.40
CA LEU A 70 0.53 10.76 5.33
C LEU A 70 1.02 10.50 3.90
N THR A 71 0.14 10.43 2.91
CA THR A 71 0.46 10.01 1.54
C THR A 71 0.16 11.08 0.50
N VAL A 72 -1.02 11.04 -0.12
CA VAL A 72 -1.40 11.86 -1.28
C VAL A 72 -1.64 13.33 -0.95
N ARG A 73 -1.91 13.66 0.32
CA ARG A 73 -2.06 15.04 0.80
C ARG A 73 -0.80 15.57 1.47
N ALA A 74 0.20 14.72 1.71
CA ALA A 74 1.45 15.17 2.30
C ALA A 74 2.09 16.22 1.38
N PRO A 75 2.58 17.35 1.90
CA PRO A 75 3.26 18.34 1.08
C PRO A 75 4.56 17.78 0.50
N TYR A 76 4.99 18.36 -0.61
CA TYR A 76 6.31 18.07 -1.18
C TYR A 76 7.41 18.40 -0.16
N PRO A 77 8.41 17.53 0.04
CA PRO A 77 9.43 17.76 1.06
C PRO A 77 10.29 18.98 0.74
N HIS A 78 10.64 19.74 1.77
CA HIS A 78 11.62 20.82 1.63
C HIS A 78 13.00 20.22 1.33
N VAL A 79 13.66 20.73 0.29
CA VAL A 79 14.99 20.26 -0.14
C VAL A 79 15.92 21.40 -0.51
N GLY A 80 17.22 21.13 -0.41
CA GLY A 80 18.27 22.03 -0.86
C GLY A 80 18.23 22.29 -2.37
N GLN A 81 19.06 23.22 -2.83
CA GLN A 81 19.03 23.70 -4.22
C GLN A 81 19.74 22.80 -5.24
N SER A 82 20.37 21.70 -4.80
CA SER A 82 21.06 20.81 -5.73
C SER A 82 20.07 20.00 -6.56
N LYS A 83 20.37 19.78 -7.84
CA LYS A 83 19.54 18.94 -8.72
C LYS A 83 19.34 17.54 -8.14
N ASP A 84 20.40 16.95 -7.59
CA ASP A 84 20.35 15.60 -7.02
C ASP A 84 19.45 15.54 -5.78
N SER A 85 19.53 16.53 -4.89
CA SER A 85 18.63 16.59 -3.72
C SER A 85 17.16 16.74 -4.14
N VAL A 86 16.88 17.51 -5.19
CA VAL A 86 15.52 17.68 -5.73
C VAL A 86 15.02 16.37 -6.34
N MET A 87 15.84 15.69 -7.15
CA MET A 87 15.45 14.42 -7.78
C MET A 87 15.18 13.32 -6.73
N ILE A 88 16.02 13.21 -5.70
CA ILE A 88 15.83 12.23 -4.62
C ILE A 88 14.54 12.54 -3.83
N ALA A 89 14.26 13.80 -3.54
CA ALA A 89 13.00 14.18 -2.91
C ALA A 89 11.78 13.89 -3.77
N ALA A 90 11.87 14.14 -5.07
CA ALA A 90 10.79 13.84 -6.01
C ALA A 90 10.46 12.35 -5.98
N ALA A 91 11.48 11.49 -6.10
CA ALA A 91 11.30 10.04 -6.06
C ALA A 91 10.70 9.55 -4.72
N LYS A 92 11.16 10.09 -3.59
CA LYS A 92 10.59 9.76 -2.25
C LYS A 92 9.14 10.19 -2.12
N HIS A 93 8.81 11.38 -2.61
CA HIS A 93 7.46 11.91 -2.57
C HIS A 93 6.54 11.12 -3.50
N GLU A 94 6.97 10.82 -4.71
CA GLU A 94 6.24 9.99 -5.66
C GLU A 94 5.95 8.59 -5.09
N ALA A 95 6.95 7.94 -4.48
CA ALA A 95 6.75 6.63 -3.84
C ALA A 95 5.68 6.69 -2.73
N ARG A 96 5.72 7.74 -1.89
CA ARG A 96 4.73 7.99 -0.84
C ARG A 96 3.32 8.23 -1.40
N VAL A 97 3.20 9.05 -2.44
CA VAL A 97 1.93 9.32 -3.13
C VAL A 97 1.40 8.03 -3.75
N GLY A 98 2.27 7.22 -4.35
CA GLY A 98 1.95 5.93 -4.95
C GLY A 98 1.22 4.99 -3.98
N VAL A 99 1.68 4.87 -2.74
CA VAL A 99 1.02 4.06 -1.70
C VAL A 99 -0.44 4.48 -1.50
N GLY A 100 -0.70 5.78 -1.35
CA GLY A 100 -2.06 6.28 -1.17
C GLY A 100 -2.92 6.06 -2.41
N LEU A 101 -2.38 6.28 -3.62
CA LEU A 101 -3.12 6.02 -4.87
C LEU A 101 -3.53 4.55 -5.02
N VAL A 102 -2.65 3.60 -4.66
CA VAL A 102 -2.99 2.17 -4.66
C VAL A 102 -4.11 1.87 -3.67
N LEU A 103 -4.06 2.43 -2.46
CA LEU A 103 -5.10 2.28 -1.44
C LEU A 103 -6.47 2.80 -1.93
N PHE A 104 -6.51 4.02 -2.49
CA PHE A 104 -7.76 4.60 -2.98
C PHE A 104 -8.32 3.84 -4.17
N ARG A 105 -7.47 3.37 -5.08
CA ARG A 105 -7.90 2.48 -6.17
C ARG A 105 -8.51 1.19 -5.63
N ALA A 106 -7.89 0.56 -4.63
CA ALA A 106 -8.41 -0.67 -4.04
C ALA A 106 -9.78 -0.48 -3.37
N ILE A 107 -10.01 0.66 -2.69
CA ILE A 107 -11.31 1.00 -2.11
C ILE A 107 -12.37 1.18 -3.21
N ALA A 108 -12.04 1.90 -4.28
CA ALA A 108 -12.94 2.12 -5.41
C ALA A 108 -13.29 0.81 -6.13
N ASP A 109 -12.29 -0.04 -6.41
CA ASP A 109 -12.52 -1.37 -6.98
C ASP A 109 -13.40 -2.23 -6.06
N GLY A 110 -13.22 -2.12 -4.73
CA GLY A 110 -14.03 -2.81 -3.73
C GLY A 110 -15.51 -2.43 -3.77
N GLU A 111 -15.81 -1.15 -4.01
CA GLU A 111 -17.18 -0.67 -4.22
C GLU A 111 -17.82 -1.33 -5.45
N GLU A 112 -17.09 -1.38 -6.57
CA GLU A 112 -17.59 -1.99 -7.80
C GLU A 112 -17.82 -3.49 -7.64
N LEU A 113 -16.92 -4.20 -6.96
CA LEU A 113 -17.10 -5.62 -6.61
C LEU A 113 -18.33 -5.85 -5.72
N TYR A 114 -18.60 -4.95 -4.77
CA TYR A 114 -19.79 -5.02 -3.93
C TYR A 114 -21.09 -4.73 -4.70
N LYS A 115 -21.07 -3.79 -5.65
CA LYS A 115 -22.22 -3.53 -6.54
C LYS A 115 -22.53 -4.74 -7.40
N GLN A 116 -21.51 -5.37 -7.99
CA GLN A 116 -21.65 -6.57 -8.81
C GLN A 116 -22.22 -7.75 -8.01
N SER A 117 -21.77 -7.96 -6.77
CA SER A 117 -22.27 -9.04 -5.93
C SER A 117 -23.75 -8.86 -5.53
N LYS A 118 -24.23 -7.61 -5.40
CA LYS A 118 -25.65 -7.31 -5.19
C LYS A 118 -26.49 -7.41 -6.47
N GLY A 119 -25.93 -7.01 -7.61
CA GLY A 119 -26.60 -7.08 -8.91
C GLY A 119 -26.76 -8.50 -9.47
N ALA A 120 -25.97 -9.47 -8.99
CA ALA A 120 -26.05 -10.87 -9.39
C ALA A 120 -27.25 -11.66 -8.79
N THR A 121 -28.22 -10.96 -8.16
CA THR A 121 -29.36 -11.58 -7.47
C THR A 121 -30.69 -11.46 -8.22
N THR A 122 -30.67 -11.28 -9.55
CA THR A 122 -31.89 -11.29 -10.40
C THR A 122 -31.84 -12.40 -11.42
#